data_AF-A0A789XLN1-F1
#
_entry.id   AF-A0A789XLN1-F1
#
_cell.length_a   1.000
_cell.length_b   1.000
_cell.length_c   1.000
_cell.angle_alpha   90.00
_cell.angle_beta   90.00
_cell.angle_gamma   90.00
#
_symmetry.space_group_name_H-M   'P 1'
#
loop_
_entity.id
_entity.type
_entity.pdbx_description
1 polymer ?
#
loop_
_entity_poly.entity_id
_entity_poly.type
_entity_poly.pdbx_seq_one_letter_code
_entity_poly.pdbx_strand_id
1 'polypeptide(L)'
;RGVRIEFLKEHLTFTGEDSPMANLMLSVMGAFAEFERALIRERQREGIALAKQRGAYRGRKKSLSSERIAELRQRVEAGEQKTKLAREFGISRETLYQYLRTDQ
;
A
#
# COMPACT_ATOMS: atom_id res chain seq x y z
N ARG A 1 3.37 21.40 21.67
CA ARG A 1 2.60 22.22 22.65
C ARG A 1 3.44 23.45 22.98
N GLY A 2 2.84 24.63 23.11
CA GLY A 2 3.59 25.89 23.26
C GLY A 2 4.24 26.41 21.97
N VAL A 3 3.81 25.90 20.81
CA VAL A 3 4.33 26.33 19.50
C VAL A 3 3.38 27.37 18.93
N ARG A 4 3.94 28.43 18.34
CA ARG A 4 3.20 29.43 17.57
C ARG A 4 3.22 29.06 16.09
N ILE A 5 2.05 29.10 15.45
CA ILE A 5 1.88 28.86 14.02
C ILE A 5 1.31 30.13 13.41
N GLU A 6 1.95 30.66 12.37
CA GLU A 6 1.52 31.85 11.65
C GLU A 6 1.32 31.52 10.17
N PHE A 7 0.12 31.76 9.67
CA PHE A 7 -0.23 31.69 8.26
C PHE A 7 -0.09 33.09 7.67
N LEU A 8 1.02 33.34 6.99
CA LEU A 8 1.39 34.69 6.52
C LEU A 8 0.42 35.27 5.49
N LYS A 9 -0.16 34.41 4.64
CA LYS A 9 -1.06 34.84 3.56
C LYS A 9 -2.48 35.11 4.07
N GLU A 10 -2.95 34.25 4.98
CA GLU A 10 -4.28 34.32 5.56
C GLU A 10 -4.32 35.25 6.79
N HIS A 11 -3.15 35.75 7.22
CA HIS A 11 -2.95 36.56 8.43
C HIS A 11 -3.54 35.91 9.69
N LEU A 12 -3.42 34.57 9.80
CA LEU A 12 -3.90 33.81 10.95
C LEU A 12 -2.74 33.42 11.86
N THR A 13 -2.90 33.70 13.16
CA THR A 13 -1.91 33.33 14.18
C THR A 13 -2.55 32.44 15.23
N PHE A 14 -1.98 31.25 15.43
CA PHE A 14 -2.35 30.31 16.47
C PHE A 14 -1.21 30.23 17.47
N THR A 15 -1.45 30.67 18.70
CA THR A 15 -0.49 30.59 19.81
C THR A 15 -0.84 29.41 20.70
N GLY A 16 0.09 29.03 21.59
CA GLY A 16 -0.19 28.06 22.65
C GLY A 16 -1.01 28.63 23.82
N GLU A 17 -1.55 29.84 23.69
CA GLU A 17 -2.38 30.51 24.70
C GLU A 17 -3.86 30.13 24.46
N ASP A 18 -4.63 29.99 25.53
CA ASP A 18 -6.05 29.62 25.44
C ASP A 18 -6.90 30.79 24.92
N SER A 19 -7.01 30.88 23.58
CA SER A 19 -7.97 31.71 22.89
C SER A 19 -9.14 30.85 22.40
N PRO A 20 -10.37 31.03 22.95
CA PRO A 20 -11.55 30.28 22.51
C PRO A 20 -11.81 30.37 21.00
N MET A 21 -11.53 31.53 20.39
CA MET A 21 -11.71 31.74 18.94
C MET A 21 -10.66 30.99 18.12
N ALA A 22 -9.39 31.00 18.55
CA ALA A 22 -8.32 30.26 17.87
C ALA A 22 -8.58 28.75 17.94
N ASN A 23 -9.05 28.25 19.08
CA ASN A 23 -9.44 26.86 19.26
C ASN A 23 -10.60 26.48 18.33
N LEU A 24 -11.67 27.30 18.26
CA LEU A 24 -12.79 27.07 17.35
C LEU A 24 -12.34 27.02 15.88
N MET A 25 -11.53 27.99 15.44
CA MET A 25 -11.04 28.05 14.06
C MET A 25 -10.20 26.81 13.71
N LEU A 26 -9.30 26.40 14.60
CA LEU A 26 -8.49 25.21 14.40
C LEU A 26 -9.35 23.93 14.32
N SER A 27 -10.39 23.82 15.16
CA SER A 27 -11.36 22.72 15.09
C SER A 27 -12.12 22.70 13.77
N VAL A 28 -12.57 23.86 13.28
CA VAL A 28 -13.25 23.97 11.98
C VAL A 28 -12.33 23.55 10.84
N MET A 29 -11.08 24.04 10.82
CA MET A 29 -10.09 23.65 9.80
C MET A 29 -9.79 22.14 9.85
N GLY A 30 -9.70 21.57 11.06
CA GLY A 30 -9.55 20.12 11.25
C GLY A 30 -10.74 19.34 10.68
N ALA A 31 -11.97 19.78 10.96
CA ALA A 31 -13.18 19.17 10.42
C ALA A 31 -13.24 19.24 8.89
N PHE A 32 -12.85 20.37 8.28
CA PHE A 32 -12.74 20.49 6.83
C PHE A 32 -11.70 19.53 6.24
N ALA A 33 -10.53 19.44 6.86
CA ALA A 33 -9.49 18.51 6.40
C ALA A 33 -9.94 17.04 6.47
N GLU A 34 -10.71 16.68 7.50
CA GLU A 34 -11.32 15.35 7.61
C GLU A 34 -12.39 15.10 6.55
N PHE A 35 -13.26 16.08 6.31
CA PHE A 35 -14.29 16.04 5.28
C PHE A 35 -13.69 15.86 3.88
N GLU A 36 -12.68 16.66 3.50
CA GLU A 36 -12.00 16.54 2.22
C GLU A 36 -11.35 15.16 2.04
N ARG A 37 -10.70 14.66 3.11
CA ARG A 37 -10.10 13.31 3.10
C ARG A 37 -11.16 12.23 2.91
N ALA A 38 -12.35 12.39 3.47
CA ALA A 38 -13.46 11.46 3.27
C ALA A 38 -13.92 11.46 1.81
N LEU A 39 -14.12 12.63 1.20
CA LEU A 39 -14.51 12.76 -0.22
C LEU A 39 -13.47 12.16 -1.17
N ILE A 40 -12.17 12.37 -0.92
CA ILE A 40 -11.09 11.78 -1.73
C ILE A 40 -11.16 10.25 -1.67
N ARG A 41 -11.39 9.68 -0.48
CA ARG A 41 -11.52 8.22 -0.31
C ARG A 41 -12.77 7.66 -0.99
N GLU A 42 -13.88 8.38 -0.94
CA GLU A 42 -15.12 8.00 -1.64
C GLU A 42 -14.88 7.88 -3.14
N ARG A 43 -14.38 8.93 -3.79
CA ARG A 43 -14.04 8.91 -5.23
C ARG A 43 -13.02 7.83 -5.58
N GLN A 44 -12.03 7.62 -4.71
CA GLN A 44 -11.06 6.53 -4.90
C GLN A 44 -11.74 5.16 -4.90
N ARG A 45 -12.69 4.91 -3.98
CA ARG A 45 -13.42 3.62 -3.93
C ARG A 45 -14.25 3.41 -5.18
N GLU A 46 -14.92 4.43 -5.68
CA GLU A 46 -15.65 4.37 -6.95
C GLU A 46 -14.73 4.01 -8.12
N GLY A 47 -13.57 4.69 -8.22
CA GLY A 47 -12.56 4.38 -9.24
C GLY A 47 -12.02 2.96 -9.12
N ILE A 48 -11.74 2.48 -7.90
CA ILE A 48 -11.32 1.09 -7.64
C ILE A 48 -12.40 0.11 -8.06
N ALA A 49 -13.68 0.38 -7.80
CA ALA A 49 -14.79 -0.48 -8.19
C ALA A 49 -14.88 -0.63 -9.71
N LEU A 50 -14.80 0.48 -10.45
CA LEU A 50 -14.76 0.46 -11.92
C LEU A 50 -13.53 -0.29 -12.47
N ALA A 51 -12.35 -0.07 -11.88
CA ALA A 51 -11.13 -0.76 -12.27
C ALA A 51 -11.18 -2.27 -11.97
N LYS A 52 -11.82 -2.69 -10.87
CA LYS A 52 -12.10 -4.10 -10.56
C LYS A 52 -13.05 -4.72 -11.58
N GLN A 53 -14.14 -4.05 -11.93
CA GLN A 53 -15.09 -4.53 -12.95
C GLN A 53 -14.42 -4.74 -14.31
N ARG A 54 -13.48 -3.86 -14.68
CA ARG A 54 -12.69 -3.98 -15.92
C ARG A 54 -11.53 -4.98 -15.83
N GLY A 55 -11.31 -5.63 -14.69
CA GLY A 55 -10.24 -6.61 -14.51
C GLY A 55 -8.82 -6.02 -14.48
N ALA A 56 -8.67 -4.73 -14.14
CA ALA A 56 -7.36 -4.07 -14.13
C ALA A 56 -6.43 -4.59 -13.01
N TYR A 57 -6.99 -5.03 -11.88
CA TYR A 57 -6.23 -5.58 -10.76
C TYR A 57 -5.86 -7.05 -11.00
N ARG A 58 -4.59 -7.30 -11.31
CA ARG A 58 -4.02 -8.66 -11.50
C ARG A 58 -3.17 -9.15 -10.33
N GLY A 59 -3.28 -8.47 -9.19
CA GLY A 59 -2.46 -8.75 -8.01
C GLY A 59 -0.96 -8.44 -8.24
N ARG A 60 -0.13 -8.94 -7.33
CA ARG A 60 1.33 -8.84 -7.46
C ARG A 60 1.78 -9.74 -8.62
N LYS A 61 2.63 -9.21 -9.51
CA LYS A 61 3.28 -10.02 -10.54
C LYS A 61 4.08 -11.15 -9.88
N LYS A 62 3.98 -12.37 -10.42
CA LYS A 62 4.83 -13.50 -10.00
C LYS A 62 6.30 -13.12 -10.17
N SER A 63 7.16 -13.57 -9.26
CA SER A 63 8.60 -13.30 -9.30
C SER A 63 9.31 -14.06 -10.43
N LEU A 64 8.74 -15.17 -10.89
CA LEU A 64 9.22 -15.99 -11.99
C LEU A 64 8.18 -16.07 -13.10
N SER A 65 8.64 -16.22 -14.35
CA SER A 65 7.79 -16.56 -15.48
C SER A 65 7.23 -17.99 -15.33
N SER A 66 6.18 -18.31 -16.08
CA SER A 66 5.60 -19.66 -16.13
C SER A 66 6.63 -20.72 -16.52
N GLU A 67 7.49 -20.41 -17.49
CA GLU A 67 8.57 -21.29 -17.96
C GLU A 67 9.58 -21.57 -16.85
N ARG A 68 10.02 -20.54 -16.14
CA ARG A 68 10.96 -20.68 -15.01
C ARG A 68 10.35 -21.43 -13.84
N ILE A 69 9.04 -21.30 -13.62
CA ILE A 69 8.32 -22.09 -12.60
C ILE A 69 8.27 -23.57 -13.01
N ALA A 70 8.04 -23.87 -14.29
CA ALA A 70 8.07 -25.25 -14.80
C ALA A 70 9.48 -25.88 -14.68
N GLU A 71 10.51 -25.13 -15.06
CA GLU A 71 11.92 -25.52 -14.89
C GLU A 71 12.25 -25.82 -13.41
N LEU A 72 11.85 -24.92 -12.50
CA LEU A 72 12.04 -25.10 -11.06
C LEU A 72 11.39 -26.40 -10.55
N ARG A 73 10.18 -26.72 -11.02
CA ARG A 73 9.45 -27.93 -10.62
C ARG A 73 10.14 -29.21 -11.10
N GLN A 74 10.53 -29.26 -12.38
CA GLN A 74 11.25 -30.41 -12.94
C GLN A 74 12.55 -30.68 -12.16
N ARG A 75 13.30 -29.63 -11.80
CA ARG A 75 14.53 -29.77 -11.02
C ARG A 75 14.28 -30.24 -9.59
N VAL A 76 13.18 -29.82 -8.98
CA VAL A 76 12.76 -30.33 -7.66
C VAL A 76 12.37 -31.82 -7.76
N GLU A 77 11.67 -32.24 -8.81
CA GLU A 77 11.32 -33.65 -9.06
C GLU A 77 12.54 -34.52 -9.34
N ALA A 78 13.56 -33.96 -10.01
CA ALA A 78 14.86 -34.59 -10.20
C ALA A 78 15.68 -34.75 -8.89
N GLY A 79 15.14 -34.30 -7.75
CA GLY A 79 15.74 -34.49 -6.43
C GLY A 79 16.73 -33.40 -6.02
N GLU A 80 16.82 -32.29 -6.77
CA GLU A 80 17.74 -31.21 -6.42
C GLU A 80 17.35 -30.51 -5.11
N GLN A 81 18.37 -30.02 -4.38
CA GLN A 81 18.15 -29.42 -3.08
C GLN A 81 17.41 -28.07 -3.19
N LYS A 82 16.18 -28.03 -2.69
CA LYS A 82 15.28 -26.85 -2.68
C LYS A 82 15.96 -25.55 -2.19
N THR A 83 16.84 -25.64 -1.19
CA THR A 83 17.57 -24.45 -0.69
C THR A 83 18.54 -23.87 -1.71
N LYS A 84 19.22 -24.72 -2.51
CA LYS A 84 20.11 -24.28 -3.58
C LYS A 84 19.30 -23.68 -4.73
N LEU A 85 18.24 -24.37 -5.15
CA LEU A 85 17.33 -23.89 -6.19
C LEU A 85 16.71 -22.53 -5.85
N ALA A 86 16.26 -22.31 -4.61
CA ALA A 86 15.72 -21.00 -4.20
C ALA A 86 16.74 -19.87 -4.43
N ARG A 87 18.02 -20.09 -4.07
CA ARG A 87 19.10 -19.12 -4.28
C ARG A 87 19.40 -18.91 -5.77
N GLU A 88 19.46 -19.98 -6.54
CA GLU A 88 19.75 -19.94 -7.98
C GLU A 88 18.66 -19.21 -8.77
N PHE A 89 17.40 -19.45 -8.44
CA PHE A 89 16.26 -18.77 -9.04
C PHE A 89 16.01 -17.37 -8.44
N GLY A 90 16.81 -16.93 -7.47
CA GLY A 90 16.71 -15.61 -6.86
C GLY A 90 15.41 -15.38 -6.07
N ILE A 91 14.82 -16.44 -5.52
CA ILE A 91 13.56 -16.39 -4.78
C ILE A 91 13.73 -16.84 -3.33
N SER A 92 12.82 -16.42 -2.45
CA SER A 92 12.81 -16.93 -1.08
C SER A 92 12.40 -18.42 -1.06
N ARG A 93 12.78 -19.13 0.01
CA ARG A 93 12.32 -20.52 0.22
C ARG A 93 10.80 -20.60 0.29
N GLU A 94 10.15 -19.58 0.85
CA GLU A 94 8.69 -19.50 0.92
C GLU A 94 8.07 -19.39 -0.46
N THR A 95 8.58 -18.50 -1.32
CA THR A 95 8.13 -18.38 -2.72
C THR A 95 8.33 -19.69 -3.48
N LEU A 96 9.44 -20.40 -3.26
CA LEU A 96 9.66 -21.72 -3.84
C LEU A 96 8.56 -22.69 -3.42
N TYR A 97 8.26 -22.79 -2.12
CA TYR A 97 7.18 -23.68 -1.66
C TYR A 97 5.80 -23.26 -2.16
N GLN A 98 5.52 -21.96 -2.32
CA GLN A 98 4.28 -21.50 -2.94
C GLN A 98 4.14 -22.01 -4.39
N TYR A 99 5.21 -21.92 -5.20
CA TYR A 99 5.19 -22.45 -6.56
C TYR A 99 5.04 -23.97 -6.63
N LEU A 100 5.55 -24.70 -5.63
CA LEU A 100 5.36 -26.15 -5.53
C LEU A 100 3.93 -26.54 -5.06
N ARG A 101 3.27 -25.71 -4.23
CA ARG A 101 1.91 -25.96 -3.73
C ARG A 101 0.81 -25.63 -4.72
N THR A 102 1.05 -24.75 -5.69
CA THR A 102 0.00 -24.21 -6.57
C THR A 102 -0.49 -25.21 -7.64
N ASP A 103 0.08 -26.43 -7.70
CA ASP A 103 -0.29 -27.52 -8.64
C ASP A 103 -0.86 -28.77 -7.93
N GLN A 104 -1.42 -28.62 -6.72
CA GLN A 104 -2.35 -29.60 -6.13
C GLN A 104 -3.79 -29.10 -6.22
#